data_AF-A0A1Q6UZN6-F1
#
_entry.id   AF-A0A1Q6UZN6-F1
#
_cell.length_a   1.000
_cell.length_b   1.000
_cell.length_c   1.000
_cell.angle_alpha   90.00
_cell.angle_beta   90.00
_cell.angle_gamma   90.00
#
_symmetry.space_group_name_H-M   'P 1'
#
loop_
_entity.id
_entity.type
_entity.pdbx_description
1 polymer ?
#
loop_
_entity_poly.entity_id
_entity_poly.type
_entity_poly.pdbx_seq_one_letter_code
_entity_poly.pdbx_strand_id
1 'polypeptide(L)'
;IGDSRIDICRINGKLCAYEIKTEYDNYDRLETQMKDYFSAFERVYIIVPIQNAETVQSYIPSQCGIITYRLDESGNMIFAYRRSAQDNKCDIDFCLNSLSSSDLVKIVKFLRLKPLKTKNENLELLLSVAKEKNIWAIYKLFLKEKYKEQWNYLRENFDKILPIDCQSFFSSKMNPDLLYEREKNHMACL
;
A
#
# COMPACT_ATOMS: atom_id res chain seq x y z
N ILE A 1 8.38 -2.19 1.52
CA ILE A 1 8.75 -2.40 0.10
C ILE A 1 10.03 -1.62 -0.08
N GLY A 2 11.16 -2.31 -0.25
CA GLY A 2 12.43 -1.75 0.21
C GLY A 2 12.34 -1.39 1.70
N ASP A 3 12.85 -0.20 2.04
CA ASP A 3 12.86 0.35 3.40
C ASP A 3 11.64 1.23 3.70
N SER A 4 10.72 1.34 2.74
CA SER A 4 9.55 2.20 2.82
C SER A 4 8.26 1.43 3.14
N ARG A 5 7.36 2.08 3.88
CA ARG A 5 6.02 1.60 4.17
C ARG A 5 5.02 2.51 3.47
N ILE A 6 4.26 1.94 2.55
CA ILE A 6 3.19 2.66 1.85
C ILE A 6 1.94 2.79 2.73
N ASP A 7 1.25 3.92 2.64
CA ASP A 7 -0.01 4.15 3.36
C ASP A 7 -1.15 3.35 2.73
N ILE A 8 -1.37 3.50 1.42
CA ILE A 8 -2.42 2.79 0.70
C ILE A 8 -1.86 2.14 -0.57
N CYS A 9 -2.12 0.84 -0.69
CA CYS A 9 -1.87 0.06 -1.90
C CYS A 9 -3.21 -0.39 -2.49
N ARG A 10 -3.41 -0.10 -3.78
CA ARG A 10 -4.56 -0.57 -4.55
C ARG A 10 -4.13 -1.63 -5.56
N ILE A 11 -4.77 -2.80 -5.51
CA ILE A 11 -4.52 -3.93 -6.40
C ILE A 11 -5.75 -4.16 -7.29
N ASN A 12 -5.91 -3.38 -8.36
CA ASN A 12 -7.03 -3.54 -9.30
C ASN A 12 -6.65 -3.16 -10.73
N GLY A 13 -6.33 -4.17 -11.55
CA GLY A 13 -5.73 -4.00 -12.89
C GLY A 13 -4.27 -3.54 -12.79
N LYS A 14 -4.05 -2.37 -12.20
CA LYS A 14 -2.74 -1.81 -11.87
C LYS A 14 -2.48 -1.80 -10.36
N LEU A 15 -1.22 -1.96 -9.98
CA LEU A 15 -0.70 -1.69 -8.65
C LEU A 15 -0.51 -0.18 -8.51
N CYS A 16 -1.29 0.44 -7.61
CA CYS A 16 -1.19 1.87 -7.34
C CYS A 16 -0.79 2.10 -5.89
N ALA A 17 0.17 2.98 -5.67
CA ALA A 17 0.59 3.47 -4.36
C ALA A 17 0.04 4.86 -4.12
N TYR A 18 -0.46 5.11 -2.91
CA TYR A 18 -0.80 6.44 -2.42
C TYR A 18 -0.05 6.67 -1.10
N GLU A 19 0.76 7.71 -1.10
CA GLU A 19 1.41 8.25 0.10
C GLU A 19 0.64 9.49 0.55
N ILE A 20 0.34 9.60 1.84
CA ILE A 20 -0.41 10.71 2.43
C ILE A 20 0.55 11.51 3.30
N LYS A 21 0.58 12.83 3.11
CA LYS A 21 1.29 13.77 3.98
C LYS A 21 0.31 14.81 4.50
N THR A 22 0.45 15.14 5.77
CA THR A 22 -0.25 16.21 6.48
C THR A 22 0.49 17.53 6.40
N GLU A 23 -0.11 18.61 6.90
CA GLU A 23 0.58 19.89 7.06
C GLU A 23 1.75 19.85 8.06
N TYR A 24 1.82 18.81 8.90
CA TYR A 24 2.86 18.64 9.93
C TYR A 24 4.01 17.74 9.48
N ASP A 25 3.88 17.05 8.34
CA ASP A 25 4.91 16.15 7.83
C ASP A 25 6.05 16.92 7.16
N ASN A 26 7.28 16.43 7.35
CA ASN A 26 8.42 16.83 6.53
C ASN A 26 8.59 15.90 5.31
N TYR A 27 9.42 16.34 4.36
CA TYR A 27 9.64 15.61 3.10
C TYR A 27 10.99 14.88 3.05
N ASP A 28 11.72 14.80 4.17
CA ASP A 28 13.09 14.30 4.22
C ASP A 28 13.21 12.84 3.75
N ARG A 29 12.15 12.04 3.98
CA ARG A 29 12.09 10.63 3.57
C ARG A 29 11.49 10.41 2.18
N LEU A 30 10.93 11.46 1.58
CA LEU A 30 10.07 11.33 0.41
C LEU A 30 10.86 10.86 -0.82
N GLU A 31 12.10 11.29 -0.98
CA GLU A 31 12.97 10.84 -2.08
C GLU A 31 13.19 9.31 -2.04
N THR A 32 13.55 8.77 -0.87
CA THR A 32 13.73 7.33 -0.68
C THR A 32 12.42 6.57 -0.89
N GLN A 33 11.31 7.09 -0.34
CA GLN A 33 9.98 6.52 -0.54
C GLN A 33 9.61 6.47 -2.03
N MET A 34 9.83 7.55 -2.77
CA MET A 34 9.56 7.61 -4.21
C MET A 34 10.41 6.58 -4.96
N LYS A 35 11.70 6.45 -4.65
CA LYS A 35 12.57 5.43 -5.26
C LYS A 35 12.01 4.01 -5.06
N ASP A 36 11.64 3.67 -3.83
CA ASP A 36 11.05 2.35 -3.52
C ASP A 36 9.69 2.15 -4.21
N TYR A 37 8.83 3.17 -4.21
CA TYR A 37 7.49 3.06 -4.77
C TYR A 37 7.52 2.96 -6.30
N PHE A 38 8.36 3.75 -6.97
CA PHE A 38 8.57 3.63 -8.41
C PHE A 38 9.29 2.33 -8.80
N SER A 39 9.88 1.60 -7.87
CA SER A 39 10.39 0.25 -8.15
C SER A 39 9.26 -0.79 -8.13
N ALA A 40 8.20 -0.59 -7.35
CA ALA A 40 7.17 -1.60 -7.09
C ALA A 40 5.77 -1.33 -7.69
N PHE A 41 5.42 -0.07 -7.96
CA PHE A 41 4.06 0.33 -8.34
C PHE A 41 3.99 0.93 -9.74
N GLU A 42 2.93 0.55 -10.47
CA GLU A 42 2.69 1.01 -11.84
C GLU A 42 2.21 2.46 -11.87
N ARG A 43 1.61 2.93 -10.77
CA ARG A 43 1.27 4.34 -10.55
C ARG A 43 1.54 4.71 -9.10
N VAL A 44 2.18 5.86 -8.90
CA VAL A 44 2.46 6.42 -7.58
C VAL A 44 1.78 7.77 -7.48
N TYR A 45 1.07 8.00 -6.38
CA TYR A 45 0.42 9.26 -6.04
C TYR A 45 0.92 9.74 -4.69
N ILE A 46 1.07 11.06 -4.56
CA ILE A 46 1.14 11.73 -3.27
C ILE A 46 -0.15 12.51 -3.03
N ILE A 47 -0.62 12.46 -1.78
CA ILE A 47 -1.79 13.17 -1.28
C ILE A 47 -1.29 14.20 -0.26
N VAL A 48 -1.51 15.49 -0.51
CA VAL A 48 -0.98 16.59 0.32
C VAL A 48 -2.03 17.69 0.57
N PRO A 49 -1.87 18.55 1.59
CA PRO A 49 -2.67 19.76 1.71
C PRO A 49 -2.53 20.62 0.46
N ILE A 50 -3.61 21.30 0.06
CA ILE A 50 -3.62 22.17 -1.13
C ILE A 50 -2.49 23.21 -1.13
N GLN A 51 -2.15 23.76 0.03
CA GLN A 51 -1.09 24.76 0.20
C GLN A 51 0.32 24.22 -0.04
N ASN A 52 0.53 22.90 0.05
CA ASN A 52 1.83 22.25 -0.14
C ASN A 52 2.03 21.71 -1.56
N ALA A 53 1.07 21.91 -2.47
CA ALA A 53 1.07 21.34 -3.81
C ALA A 53 2.26 21.79 -4.68
N GLU A 54 2.75 23.02 -4.48
CA GLU A 54 3.93 23.52 -5.20
C GLU A 54 5.22 23.00 -4.56
N THR A 55 5.34 23.10 -3.23
CA THR A 55 6.53 22.65 -2.49
C THR A 55 6.86 21.19 -2.75
N VAL A 56 5.86 20.31 -2.71
CA VAL A 56 6.06 18.86 -2.85
C VAL A 56 6.66 18.46 -4.20
N GLN A 57 6.47 19.27 -5.25
CA GLN A 57 6.97 18.96 -6.59
C GLN A 57 8.49 18.84 -6.65
N SER A 58 9.20 19.56 -5.76
CA SER A 58 10.66 19.48 -5.65
C SER A 58 11.18 18.17 -5.03
N TYR A 59 10.30 17.38 -4.40
CA TYR A 59 10.65 16.15 -3.69
C TYR A 59 10.17 14.87 -4.38
N ILE A 60 9.41 15.00 -5.48
CA ILE A 60 8.80 13.84 -6.17
C ILE A 60 9.16 13.83 -7.65
N PRO A 61 9.28 12.63 -8.27
CA PRO A 61 9.39 12.53 -9.71
C PRO A 61 8.21 13.18 -10.43
N SER A 62 8.45 13.75 -11.61
CA SER A 62 7.40 14.36 -12.46
C SER A 62 6.30 13.39 -12.87
N GLN A 63 6.60 12.09 -12.88
CA GLN A 63 5.66 11.00 -13.15
C GLN A 63 4.65 10.76 -12.01
N CYS A 64 4.96 11.22 -10.79
CA CYS A 64 4.12 11.00 -9.60
C CYS A 64 2.84 11.83 -9.70
N GLY A 65 1.67 11.23 -9.48
CA GLY A 65 0.42 11.97 -9.42
C GLY A 65 0.32 12.81 -8.16
N ILE A 66 -0.36 13.95 -8.24
CA ILE A 66 -0.61 14.83 -7.10
C ILE A 66 -2.11 14.94 -6.90
N ILE A 67 -2.56 14.53 -5.72
CA ILE A 67 -3.91 14.75 -5.22
C ILE A 67 -3.78 15.73 -4.07
N THR A 68 -4.56 16.79 -4.09
CA THR A 68 -4.63 17.75 -2.98
C THR A 68 -5.89 17.53 -2.17
N TYR A 69 -5.82 17.75 -0.87
CA TYR A 69 -7.00 17.87 -0.02
C TYR A 69 -7.07 19.24 0.65
N ARG A 70 -8.29 19.64 1.02
CA ARG A 70 -8.58 20.81 1.88
C ARG A 70 -9.90 20.59 2.61
N LEU A 71 -10.14 21.34 3.67
CA LEU A 71 -11.47 21.44 4.27
C LEU A 71 -12.29 22.51 3.54
N ASP A 72 -13.58 22.25 3.34
CA ASP A 72 -14.55 23.29 2.98
C ASP A 72 -15.01 24.07 4.24
N GLU A 73 -15.88 25.07 4.04
CA GLU A 73 -16.42 25.90 5.13
C GLU A 73 -17.23 25.10 6.16
N SER A 74 -17.74 23.91 5.79
CA SER A 74 -18.48 23.01 6.66
C SER A 74 -17.59 21.96 7.34
N GLY A 75 -16.28 22.00 7.10
CA GLY A 75 -15.32 21.02 7.64
C GLY A 75 -15.27 19.70 6.88
N ASN A 76 -15.85 19.60 5.67
CA ASN A 76 -15.76 18.39 4.85
C ASN A 76 -14.43 18.36 4.09
N MET A 77 -13.86 17.15 3.95
CA MET A 77 -12.64 16.95 3.19
C MET A 77 -12.92 16.93 1.68
N ILE A 78 -12.32 17.85 0.94
CA ILE A 78 -12.44 17.96 -0.52
C ILE A 78 -11.12 17.57 -1.18
N PHE A 79 -11.17 16.53 -2.02
CA PHE A 79 -10.01 16.06 -2.80
C PHE A 79 -10.07 16.58 -4.24
N ALA A 80 -8.91 16.88 -4.81
CA ALA A 80 -8.78 17.29 -6.22
C ALA A 80 -7.49 16.75 -6.84
N TYR A 81 -7.57 16.26 -8.08
CA TYR A 81 -6.38 15.92 -8.86
C TYR A 81 -5.71 17.20 -9.38
N ARG A 82 -4.45 17.41 -9.02
CA ARG A 82 -3.59 18.46 -9.60
C ARG A 82 -2.73 17.94 -10.73
N ARG A 83 -2.29 16.68 -10.62
CA ARG A 83 -1.50 16.00 -11.64
C ARG A 83 -1.89 14.53 -11.68
N SER A 84 -2.20 14.02 -12.87
CA SER A 84 -2.40 12.59 -13.07
C SER A 84 -1.06 11.84 -13.00
N ALA A 85 -1.03 10.69 -12.32
CA ALA A 85 0.15 9.84 -12.34
C ALA A 85 0.36 9.24 -13.72
N GLN A 86 1.62 9.17 -14.14
CA GLN A 86 2.03 8.46 -15.34
C GLN A 86 2.22 6.98 -15.05
N ASP A 87 2.12 6.15 -16.08
CA ASP A 87 2.45 4.73 -15.96
C ASP A 87 3.96 4.56 -15.80
N ASN A 88 4.33 3.68 -14.89
CA ASN A 88 5.71 3.36 -14.57
C ASN A 88 6.00 1.88 -14.82
N LYS A 89 7.25 1.58 -15.22
CA LYS A 89 7.74 0.21 -15.37
C LYS A 89 8.32 -0.27 -14.05
N CYS A 90 7.61 -1.18 -13.39
CA CYS A 90 8.07 -1.78 -12.15
C CYS A 90 9.18 -2.82 -12.36
N ASP A 91 9.90 -3.08 -11.28
CA ASP A 91 10.91 -4.13 -11.16
C ASP A 91 10.35 -5.32 -10.36
N ILE A 92 10.19 -6.45 -11.05
CA ILE A 92 9.67 -7.67 -10.43
C ILE A 92 10.68 -8.29 -9.47
N ASP A 93 11.97 -8.15 -9.73
CA ASP A 93 13.04 -8.69 -8.89
C ASP A 93 13.04 -7.94 -7.56
N PHE A 94 12.91 -6.61 -7.59
CA PHE A 94 12.74 -5.79 -6.39
C PHE A 94 11.51 -6.21 -5.57
N CYS A 95 10.37 -6.41 -6.25
CA CYS A 95 9.14 -6.91 -5.63
C CYS A 95 9.35 -8.26 -4.94
N LEU A 96 9.99 -9.23 -5.60
CA LEU A 96 10.25 -10.56 -5.06
C LEU A 96 11.20 -10.52 -3.86
N ASN A 97 12.26 -9.71 -3.92
CA ASN A 97 13.22 -9.54 -2.82
C ASN A 97 12.56 -9.05 -1.52
N SER A 98 11.50 -8.24 -1.64
CA SER A 98 10.76 -7.70 -0.50
C SER A 98 9.85 -8.70 0.21
N LEU A 99 9.65 -9.90 -0.35
CA LEU A 99 8.72 -10.89 0.18
C LEU A 99 9.30 -11.72 1.32
N SER A 100 8.42 -12.16 2.22
CA SER A 100 8.75 -13.13 3.25
C SER A 100 8.94 -14.54 2.64
N SER A 101 9.57 -15.45 3.40
CA SER A 101 9.74 -16.85 2.94
C SER A 101 8.40 -17.52 2.61
N SER A 102 7.38 -17.30 3.45
CA SER A 102 6.05 -17.90 3.23
C SER A 102 5.35 -17.31 2.00
N ASP A 103 5.59 -16.04 1.68
CA ASP A 103 5.06 -15.40 0.49
C ASP A 103 5.71 -15.94 -0.79
N LEU A 104 7.04 -16.10 -0.81
CA LEU A 104 7.75 -16.69 -1.94
C LEU A 104 7.24 -18.11 -2.24
N VAL A 105 7.07 -18.93 -1.20
CA VAL A 105 6.51 -20.29 -1.32
C VAL A 105 5.11 -20.28 -1.96
N LYS A 106 4.26 -19.30 -1.62
CA LYS A 106 2.92 -19.18 -2.23
C LYS A 106 3.01 -18.88 -3.72
N ILE A 107 3.88 -17.96 -4.13
CA ILE A 107 4.08 -17.64 -5.56
C ILE A 107 4.61 -18.85 -6.32
N VAL A 108 5.59 -19.58 -5.77
CA VAL A 108 6.12 -20.82 -6.38
C VAL A 108 4.99 -21.83 -6.61
N LYS A 109 4.09 -22.01 -5.64
CA LYS A 109 2.91 -22.87 -5.78
C LYS A 109 1.92 -22.36 -6.83
N PHE A 110 1.69 -21.04 -6.91
CA PHE A 110 0.83 -20.44 -7.93
C PHE A 110 1.36 -20.67 -9.35
N LEU A 111 2.69 -20.74 -9.50
CA LEU A 111 3.37 -21.12 -10.73
C LEU A 111 3.36 -22.64 -10.99
N ARG A 112 2.71 -23.43 -10.12
CA ARG A 112 2.69 -24.92 -10.15
C ARG A 112 4.08 -25.54 -10.06
N LEU A 113 5.02 -24.86 -9.42
CA LEU A 113 6.36 -25.34 -9.15
C LEU A 113 6.45 -25.91 -7.73
N LYS A 114 7.46 -26.74 -7.48
CA LYS A 114 7.72 -27.30 -6.15
C LYS A 114 8.55 -26.31 -5.32
N PRO A 115 8.07 -25.88 -4.13
CA PRO A 115 8.87 -25.07 -3.23
C PRO A 115 10.16 -25.75 -2.80
N LEU A 116 11.22 -24.96 -2.71
CA LEU A 116 12.53 -25.35 -2.20
C LEU A 116 12.60 -25.10 -0.68
N LYS A 117 13.69 -25.53 -0.05
CA LYS A 117 13.78 -25.59 1.42
C LYS A 117 13.95 -24.21 2.04
N THR A 118 14.74 -23.34 1.42
CA THR A 118 15.14 -22.06 1.99
C THR A 118 14.48 -20.86 1.28
N LYS A 119 14.51 -19.70 1.93
CA LYS A 119 14.05 -18.44 1.33
C LYS A 119 14.84 -18.12 0.06
N ASN A 120 16.18 -18.21 0.14
CA ASN A 120 17.07 -17.82 -0.95
C ASN A 120 16.90 -18.73 -2.18
N GLU A 121 16.80 -20.04 -1.98
CA GLU A 121 16.53 -20.98 -3.08
C GLU A 121 15.21 -20.67 -3.80
N ASN A 122 14.12 -20.42 -3.04
CA ASN A 122 12.84 -20.06 -3.64
C ASN A 122 12.90 -18.69 -4.35
N LEU A 123 13.64 -17.74 -3.79
CA LEU A 123 13.86 -16.43 -4.41
C LEU A 123 14.61 -16.59 -5.74
N GLU A 124 15.75 -17.28 -5.75
CA GLU A 124 16.55 -17.55 -6.95
C GLU A 124 15.74 -18.27 -8.03
N LEU A 125 14.92 -19.25 -7.64
CA LEU A 125 13.98 -19.92 -8.55
C LEU A 125 12.97 -18.94 -9.16
N LEU A 126 12.38 -18.04 -8.38
CA LEU A 126 11.43 -17.07 -8.91
C LEU A 126 12.10 -16.02 -9.79
N LEU A 127 13.32 -15.59 -9.46
CA LEU A 127 14.11 -14.67 -10.26
C LEU A 127 14.51 -15.29 -11.61
N SER A 128 14.94 -16.56 -11.63
CA SER A 128 15.25 -17.25 -12.89
C SER A 128 14.02 -17.38 -13.77
N VAL A 129 12.87 -17.74 -13.17
CA VAL A 129 11.59 -17.80 -13.85
C VAL A 129 11.18 -16.43 -14.41
N ALA A 130 11.34 -15.35 -13.63
CA ALA A 130 10.97 -13.99 -14.05
C ALA A 130 11.79 -13.47 -15.25
N LYS A 131 13.03 -13.95 -15.42
CA LYS A 131 13.87 -13.65 -16.58
C LYS A 131 13.34 -14.27 -17.87
N GLU A 132 12.75 -15.45 -17.77
CA GLU A 132 12.25 -16.20 -18.94
C GLU A 132 10.79 -15.87 -19.27
N LYS A 133 9.98 -15.52 -18.28
CA LYS A 133 8.55 -15.25 -18.48
C LYS A 133 8.03 -14.11 -17.61
N ASN A 134 7.04 -13.41 -18.14
CA ASN A 134 6.33 -12.38 -17.37
C ASN A 134 5.46 -13.04 -16.29
N ILE A 135 5.78 -12.76 -15.02
CA ILE A 135 5.04 -13.27 -13.85
C ILE A 135 4.17 -12.21 -13.15
N TRP A 136 4.02 -11.01 -13.71
CA TRP A 136 3.28 -9.92 -13.05
C TRP A 136 1.83 -10.28 -12.76
N ALA A 137 1.16 -11.01 -13.66
CA ALA A 137 -0.21 -11.47 -13.43
C ALA A 137 -0.29 -12.39 -12.20
N ILE A 138 0.67 -13.29 -12.04
CA ILE A 138 0.76 -14.21 -10.89
C ILE A 138 1.10 -13.45 -9.61
N TYR A 139 2.03 -12.49 -9.68
CA TYR A 139 2.38 -11.64 -8.54
C TYR A 139 1.17 -10.84 -8.05
N LYS A 140 0.43 -10.18 -8.96
CA LYS A 140 -0.79 -9.43 -8.63
C LYS A 140 -1.88 -10.35 -8.07
N LEU A 141 -2.05 -11.56 -8.61
CA LEU A 141 -2.98 -12.55 -8.09
C LEU A 141 -2.62 -12.99 -6.66
N PHE A 142 -1.33 -13.25 -6.41
CA PHE A 142 -0.81 -13.56 -5.08
C PHE A 142 -1.13 -12.44 -4.08
N LEU A 143 -0.88 -11.17 -4.43
CA LEU A 143 -1.19 -10.05 -3.54
C LEU A 143 -2.69 -9.97 -3.24
N LYS A 144 -3.56 -10.14 -4.25
CA LYS A 144 -5.01 -10.17 -4.06
C LYS A 144 -5.41 -11.26 -3.07
N GLU A 145 -4.94 -12.48 -3.25
CA GLU A 145 -5.26 -13.60 -2.34
C GLU A 145 -4.68 -13.39 -0.94
N LYS A 146 -3.48 -12.81 -0.82
CA LYS A 146 -2.83 -12.53 0.48
C LYS A 146 -3.65 -11.57 1.36
N TYR A 147 -4.25 -10.55 0.76
CA TYR A 147 -4.95 -9.48 1.48
C TYR A 147 -6.48 -9.57 1.40
N LYS A 148 -7.01 -10.63 0.77
CA LYS A 148 -8.44 -10.81 0.51
C LYS A 148 -9.28 -10.79 1.77
N GLU A 149 -8.86 -11.56 2.78
CA GLU A 149 -9.59 -11.69 4.05
C GLU A 149 -9.62 -10.36 4.81
N GLN A 150 -8.49 -9.65 4.90
CA GLN A 150 -8.40 -8.33 5.52
C GLN A 150 -9.28 -7.31 4.79
N TRP A 151 -9.27 -7.34 3.46
CA TRP A 151 -10.08 -6.45 2.65
C TRP A 151 -11.59 -6.73 2.78
N ASN A 152 -12.00 -7.99 2.75
CA ASN A 152 -13.39 -8.37 2.97
C ASN A 152 -13.85 -7.91 4.36
N TYR A 153 -13.05 -8.20 5.38
CA TYR A 153 -13.33 -7.81 6.76
C TYR A 153 -13.55 -6.31 6.91
N LEU A 154 -12.59 -5.50 6.42
CA LEU A 154 -12.68 -4.04 6.52
C LEU A 154 -13.93 -3.51 5.80
N ARG A 155 -14.25 -4.06 4.62
CA ARG A 155 -15.42 -3.65 3.84
C ARG A 155 -16.74 -3.96 4.54
N GLU A 156 -16.86 -5.16 5.11
CA GLU A 156 -18.08 -5.61 5.80
C GLU A 156 -18.34 -4.85 7.10
N ASN A 157 -17.30 -4.26 7.69
CA ASN A 157 -17.38 -3.55 8.97
C ASN A 157 -17.09 -2.04 8.84
N PHE A 158 -16.98 -1.52 7.61
CA PHE A 158 -16.47 -0.17 7.37
C PHE A 158 -17.27 0.92 8.09
N ASP A 159 -18.60 0.82 8.05
CA ASP A 159 -19.51 1.78 8.69
C ASP A 159 -19.44 1.77 10.23
N LYS A 160 -18.81 0.74 10.81
CA LYS A 160 -18.62 0.60 12.25
C LYS A 160 -17.22 1.01 12.72
N ILE A 161 -16.29 1.24 11.80
CA ILE A 161 -14.88 1.50 12.11
C ILE A 161 -14.62 3.00 11.96
N LEU A 162 -14.05 3.61 12.98
CA LEU A 162 -13.60 4.99 12.88
C LEU A 162 -12.46 5.08 11.84
N PRO A 163 -12.43 6.12 10.97
CA PRO A 163 -11.41 6.22 9.92
C PRO A 163 -9.96 6.11 10.43
N ILE A 164 -9.68 6.60 11.64
CA ILE A 164 -8.37 6.53 12.28
C ILE A 164 -7.93 5.10 12.61
N ASP A 165 -8.87 4.18 12.77
CA ASP A 165 -8.61 2.79 13.18
C ASP A 165 -8.56 1.81 12.01
N CYS A 166 -8.88 2.25 10.79
CA CYS A 166 -8.92 1.41 9.58
C CYS A 166 -7.67 0.53 9.44
N GLN A 167 -6.48 1.06 9.69
CA GLN A 167 -5.23 0.31 9.61
C GLN A 167 -5.13 -0.82 10.65
N SER A 168 -5.56 -0.54 11.88
CA SER A 168 -5.54 -1.49 13.00
C SER A 168 -6.52 -2.63 12.75
N PHE A 169 -7.72 -2.33 12.26
CA PHE A 169 -8.71 -3.34 11.89
C PHE A 169 -8.30 -4.12 10.65
N PHE A 170 -7.71 -3.49 9.64
CA PHE A 170 -7.18 -4.19 8.47
C PHE A 170 -6.12 -5.23 8.88
N SER A 171 -5.26 -4.90 9.85
CA SER A 171 -4.19 -5.78 10.29
C SER A 171 -4.67 -6.90 11.22
N SER A 172 -5.56 -6.59 12.17
CA SER A 172 -5.97 -7.50 13.23
C SER A 172 -7.26 -8.28 12.97
N LYS A 173 -8.19 -7.70 12.20
CA LYS A 173 -9.57 -8.17 12.05
C LYS A 173 -10.32 -8.33 13.39
N MET A 174 -9.97 -7.53 14.40
CA MET A 174 -10.68 -7.50 15.68
C MET A 174 -12.12 -7.01 15.50
N ASN A 175 -13.06 -7.54 16.29
CA ASN A 175 -14.45 -7.05 16.27
C ASN A 175 -14.54 -5.59 16.78
N PRO A 176 -15.06 -4.63 15.99
CA PRO A 176 -15.23 -3.23 16.41
C PRO A 176 -16.03 -3.09 17.69
N ASP A 177 -17.07 -3.90 17.87
CA ASP A 177 -17.96 -3.83 19.03
C ASP A 177 -17.17 -4.12 20.32
N LEU A 178 -16.23 -5.07 20.31
CA LEU A 178 -15.40 -5.39 21.48
C LEU A 178 -14.38 -4.29 21.82
N LEU A 179 -13.88 -3.55 20.82
CA LEU A 179 -12.92 -2.48 21.05
C LEU A 179 -13.64 -1.25 21.61
N TYR A 180 -14.71 -0.82 20.95
CA TYR A 180 -15.43 0.40 21.32
C TYR A 180 -16.35 0.23 22.54
N GLU A 181 -16.84 -0.98 22.85
CA GLU A 181 -17.56 -1.23 24.12
C GLU A 181 -16.62 -1.20 25.34
N ARG A 182 -15.37 -1.68 25.20
CA ARG A 182 -14.36 -1.61 26.27
C ARG A 182 -14.00 -0.16 26.63
N GLU A 183 -13.92 0.72 25.63
CA GLU A 183 -13.66 2.15 25.87
C GLU A 183 -14.82 2.85 26.58
N LYS A 184 -16.08 2.52 26.22
CA LYS A 184 -17.27 3.03 26.93
C LYS A 184 -17.31 2.59 28.39
N ASN A 185 -16.92 1.34 28.68
CA ASN A 185 -16.90 0.82 30.05
C ASN A 185 -15.75 1.39 30.91
N HIS A 186 -14.63 1.83 30.30
CA HIS A 186 -13.58 2.55 31.03
C HIS A 186 -13.94 4.01 31.31
N MET A 187 -14.66 4.69 30.40
CA MET A 187 -15.13 6.06 30.59
C MET A 187 -16.34 6.18 31.54
N ALA A 188 -17.04 5.08 31.85
CA ALA A 188 -18.14 5.04 32.81
C ALA A 188 -17.68 4.77 34.27
N CYS A 189 -16.39 4.48 34.49
CA CYS A 189 -15.80 4.21 35.80
C CYS A 189 -14.90 5.35 36.34
N LEU A 190 -14.97 6.54 35.73
CA LEU A 190 -14.36 7.80 36.19
C LEU A 190 -15.47 8.81 36.51
#